data_AF-A0A2E6TYG7-F1
#
_entry.id   AF-A0A2E6TYG7-F1
#
_cell.length_a   1.000
_cell.length_b   1.000
_cell.length_c   1.000
_cell.angle_alpha   90.00
_cell.angle_beta   90.00
_cell.angle_gamma   90.00
#
_symmetry.space_group_name_H-M   'P 1'
#
loop_
_entity.id
_entity.type
_entity.pdbx_description
1 polymer ?
#
loop_
_entity_poly.entity_id
_entity_poly.type
_entity_poly.pdbx_seq_one_letter_code
_entity_poly.pdbx_strand_id
1 'polypeptide(L)'
;MILGLSLVISALVAVVIFLNVKLLRESGKISRADAKLKLADDQLEQYKDELKSCAKSQETLCSTILGLRETLATADDNLKIERSYFNKEKNKLEESAVALSKKLTEETEARKKILSQKKSGEVRLGHIAEKLAPFLEDFTYNPENAIFLGQPIDYVVFEDDEVVFTEIKSGKAQLSTKQRHIKKLIENNCVSWKTIRID
;
A
#
# COMPACT_ATOMS: atom_id res chain seq x y z
N MET A 1 -15.85 -40.21 -123.52
CA MET A 1 -16.84 -39.53 -122.64
C MET A 1 -16.98 -40.16 -121.25
N ILE A 2 -16.91 -41.49 -121.09
CA ILE A 2 -17.16 -42.17 -119.78
C ILE A 2 -16.06 -41.89 -118.74
N LEU A 3 -14.78 -41.77 -119.14
CA LEU A 3 -13.64 -41.50 -118.23
C LEU A 3 -13.66 -40.10 -117.58
N GLY A 4 -14.14 -39.07 -118.30
CA GLY A 4 -14.20 -37.70 -117.76
C GLY A 4 -15.26 -37.52 -116.67
N LEU A 5 -16.37 -38.25 -116.77
CA LEU A 5 -17.45 -38.21 -115.78
C LEU A 5 -17.05 -38.86 -114.44
N SER A 6 -16.27 -39.95 -114.49
CA SER A 6 -15.74 -40.62 -113.30
C SER A 6 -14.77 -39.74 -112.50
N LEU A 7 -13.92 -38.97 -113.17
CA LEU A 7 -12.98 -38.05 -112.53
C LEU A 7 -13.71 -36.90 -111.83
N VAL A 8 -14.76 -36.36 -112.45
CA VAL A 8 -15.61 -35.29 -111.86
C VAL A 8 -16.36 -35.80 -110.62
N ILE A 9 -16.89 -37.02 -110.66
CA ILE A 9 -17.58 -37.64 -109.51
C ILE A 9 -16.58 -37.88 -108.36
N SER A 10 -15.37 -38.39 -108.64
CA SER A 10 -14.34 -38.61 -107.62
C SER A 10 -13.88 -37.31 -106.96
N ALA A 11 -13.71 -36.23 -107.74
CA ALA A 11 -13.37 -34.92 -107.22
C ALA A 11 -14.49 -34.34 -106.34
N LEU A 12 -15.76 -34.50 -106.74
CA LEU A 12 -16.92 -34.12 -105.93
C LEU A 12 -16.98 -34.88 -104.61
N VAL A 13 -16.75 -36.20 -104.63
CA VAL A 13 -16.69 -37.03 -103.42
C VAL A 13 -15.54 -36.57 -102.50
N ALA A 14 -14.36 -36.27 -103.06
CA ALA A 14 -13.23 -35.76 -102.28
C ALA A 14 -13.53 -34.40 -101.64
N VAL A 15 -14.22 -33.49 -102.35
CA VAL A 15 -14.66 -32.19 -101.80
C VAL A 15 -15.68 -32.39 -100.69
N VAL A 16 -16.65 -33.29 -100.86
CA VAL A 16 -17.64 -33.60 -99.81
C VAL A 16 -16.97 -34.20 -98.58
N ILE A 17 -16.02 -35.12 -98.75
CA ILE A 17 -15.23 -35.68 -97.65
C ILE A 17 -14.43 -34.58 -96.94
N PHE A 18 -13.76 -33.70 -97.69
CA PHE A 18 -12.98 -32.59 -97.12
C PHE A 18 -13.85 -31.61 -96.33
N LEU A 19 -15.02 -31.25 -96.86
CA LEU A 19 -15.99 -30.40 -96.19
C LEU A 19 -16.53 -31.06 -94.92
N ASN A 20 -16.85 -32.36 -94.97
CA ASN A 20 -17.26 -33.13 -93.79
C ASN A 20 -16.16 -33.19 -92.72
N VAL A 21 -14.90 -33.39 -93.11
CA VAL A 21 -13.76 -33.36 -92.17
C VAL A 21 -13.57 -31.98 -91.55
N LYS A 22 -13.71 -30.91 -92.34
CA LYS A 22 -13.62 -29.53 -91.84
C LYS A 22 -14.76 -29.21 -90.86
N LEU A 23 -15.99 -29.60 -91.19
CA LEU A 23 -17.17 -29.47 -90.31
C LEU A 23 -17.00 -30.22 -88.99
N LEU A 24 -16.50 -31.46 -89.03
CA LEU A 24 -16.20 -32.24 -87.82
C LEU A 24 -15.13 -31.57 -86.96
N ARG A 25 -14.10 -30.97 -87.57
CA ARG A 25 -13.03 -30.26 -86.85
C ARG A 25 -13.54 -28.98 -86.19
N GLU A 26 -14.38 -28.20 -86.87
CA GLU A 26 -14.99 -26.98 -86.31
C GLU A 26 -15.98 -27.33 -85.20
N SER A 27 -16.83 -28.34 -85.38
CA SER A 27 -17.72 -28.87 -84.36
C SER A 27 -16.96 -29.32 -83.10
N GLY A 28 -15.82 -30.01 -83.26
CA GLY A 28 -14.96 -30.43 -82.15
C GLY A 28 -14.20 -29.28 -81.44
N LYS A 29 -14.07 -28.10 -82.06
CA LYS A 29 -13.55 -26.89 -81.40
C LYS A 29 -14.66 -26.20 -80.60
N ILE A 30 -15.86 -26.10 -81.18
CA ILE A 30 -17.04 -25.51 -80.53
C ILE A 30 -17.38 -26.31 -79.26
N SER A 31 -17.44 -27.64 -79.36
CA SER A 31 -17.69 -28.51 -78.20
C SER A 31 -16.67 -28.35 -77.06
N ARG A 32 -15.39 -28.12 -77.39
CA ARG A 32 -14.34 -27.84 -76.39
C ARG A 32 -14.47 -26.45 -75.77
N ALA A 33 -14.92 -25.47 -76.53
CA ALA A 33 -15.19 -24.13 -76.02
C ALA A 33 -16.40 -24.15 -75.07
N ASP A 34 -17.47 -24.88 -75.43
CA ASP A 34 -18.66 -25.05 -74.59
C ASP A 34 -18.33 -25.75 -73.25
N ALA A 35 -17.47 -26.77 -73.29
CA ALA A 35 -17.01 -27.45 -72.08
C ALA A 35 -16.21 -26.52 -71.14
N LYS A 36 -15.39 -25.62 -71.70
CA LYS A 36 -14.66 -24.61 -70.92
C LYS A 36 -15.58 -23.53 -70.38
N LEU A 37 -16.58 -23.12 -71.16
CA LEU A 37 -17.57 -22.14 -70.74
C LEU A 37 -18.38 -22.69 -69.55
N LYS A 38 -18.83 -23.94 -69.64
CA LYS A 38 -19.53 -24.61 -68.54
C LYS A 38 -18.68 -24.72 -67.28
N LEU A 39 -17.40 -25.08 -67.42
CA LEU A 39 -16.48 -25.14 -66.28
C LEU A 39 -16.31 -23.76 -65.62
N ALA A 40 -16.21 -22.69 -66.41
CA ALA A 40 -16.12 -21.33 -65.88
C ALA A 40 -17.41 -20.88 -65.19
N ASP A 41 -18.57 -21.26 -65.72
CA ASP A 41 -19.88 -20.99 -65.11
C ASP A 41 -20.03 -21.71 -63.76
N ASP A 42 -19.64 -22.98 -63.68
CA ASP A 42 -19.65 -23.76 -62.43
C ASP A 42 -18.73 -23.14 -61.37
N GLN A 43 -17.52 -22.69 -61.76
CA GLN A 43 -16.60 -21.99 -60.87
C GLN A 43 -17.16 -20.64 -60.41
N LEU A 44 -17.79 -19.89 -61.30
CA LEU A 44 -18.39 -18.61 -60.99
C LEU A 44 -19.54 -18.76 -59.99
N GLU A 45 -20.33 -19.84 -60.09
CA GLU A 45 -21.38 -20.14 -59.12
C GLU A 45 -20.81 -20.53 -57.76
N GLN A 46 -19.75 -21.35 -57.72
CA GLN A 46 -19.04 -21.66 -56.48
C GLN A 46 -18.53 -20.39 -55.77
N TYR A 47 -17.87 -19.49 -56.50
CA TYR A 47 -17.35 -18.24 -55.92
C TYR A 47 -18.47 -17.33 -55.38
N LYS A 48 -19.63 -17.29 -56.02
CA LYS A 48 -20.78 -16.53 -55.51
C LYS A 48 -21.28 -17.09 -54.19
N ASP A 49 -21.35 -18.41 -54.04
CA ASP A 49 -21.83 -19.04 -52.82
C ASP A 49 -20.85 -18.86 -51.66
N GLU A 50 -19.54 -18.94 -51.93
CA GLU A 50 -18.50 -18.58 -50.96
C GLU A 50 -18.62 -17.11 -50.51
N LEU A 51 -18.88 -16.19 -51.45
CA LEU A 51 -19.05 -14.77 -51.15
C LEU A 51 -20.29 -14.50 -50.30
N LYS A 52 -21.42 -15.17 -50.58
CA LYS A 52 -22.64 -15.09 -49.76
C LYS A 52 -22.40 -15.61 -48.34
N SER A 53 -21.70 -16.74 -48.21
CA SER A 53 -21.33 -17.31 -46.91
C SER A 53 -20.45 -16.36 -46.10
N CYS A 54 -19.42 -15.80 -46.75
CA CYS A 54 -18.52 -14.81 -46.16
C CYS A 54 -19.26 -13.55 -45.69
N ALA A 55 -20.16 -13.01 -46.52
CA ALA A 55 -20.98 -11.85 -46.16
C ALA A 55 -21.85 -12.11 -44.92
N LYS A 56 -22.46 -13.30 -44.82
CA LYS A 56 -23.26 -13.69 -43.66
C LYS A 56 -22.42 -13.80 -42.39
N SER A 57 -21.22 -14.35 -42.48
CA SER A 57 -20.27 -14.38 -41.37
C SER A 57 -19.87 -12.97 -40.93
N GLN A 58 -19.61 -12.07 -41.87
CA GLN A 58 -19.26 -10.68 -41.59
C GLN A 58 -20.41 -9.92 -40.89
N GLU A 59 -21.65 -10.12 -41.32
CA GLU A 59 -22.83 -9.53 -40.67
C GLU A 59 -22.96 -10.02 -39.21
N THR A 60 -22.77 -11.33 -39.00
CA THR A 60 -22.78 -11.94 -37.67
C THR A 60 -21.70 -11.31 -36.78
N LEU A 61 -20.46 -11.20 -37.28
CA LEU A 61 -19.35 -10.57 -36.57
C LEU A 61 -19.64 -9.11 -36.23
N CYS A 62 -20.18 -8.32 -37.16
CA CYS A 62 -20.56 -6.93 -36.92
C CYS A 62 -21.59 -6.82 -35.79
N SER A 63 -22.62 -7.67 -35.80
CA SER A 63 -23.64 -7.69 -34.73
C SER A 63 -23.04 -8.02 -33.37
N THR A 64 -22.11 -8.98 -33.31
CA THR A 64 -21.41 -9.34 -32.07
C THR A 64 -20.52 -8.20 -31.57
N ILE A 65 -19.76 -7.56 -32.46
CA ILE A 65 -18.90 -6.42 -32.10
C ILE A 65 -19.73 -5.26 -31.53
N LEU A 66 -20.90 -4.98 -32.12
CA LEU A 66 -21.81 -3.95 -31.62
C LEU A 66 -22.31 -4.29 -30.22
N GLY A 67 -22.78 -5.51 -29.98
CA GLY A 67 -23.21 -5.95 -28.65
C GLY A 67 -22.08 -5.88 -27.62
N LEU A 68 -20.87 -6.32 -27.98
CA LEU A 68 -19.72 -6.23 -27.08
C LEU A 68 -19.38 -4.77 -26.72
N ARG A 69 -19.43 -3.86 -27.69
CA ARG A 69 -19.19 -2.42 -27.44
C ARG A 69 -20.20 -1.84 -26.45
N GLU A 70 -21.47 -2.22 -26.56
CA GLU A 70 -22.52 -1.77 -25.64
C GLU A 70 -22.33 -2.32 -24.22
N THR A 71 -21.98 -3.61 -24.11
CA THR A 71 -21.68 -4.21 -22.80
C THR A 71 -20.46 -3.56 -22.13
N LEU A 72 -19.41 -3.23 -22.91
CA LEU A 72 -18.23 -2.52 -22.40
C LEU A 72 -18.57 -1.12 -21.93
N ALA A 73 -19.36 -0.36 -22.69
CA ALA A 73 -19.80 0.98 -22.29
C ALA A 73 -20.57 0.94 -20.96
N THR A 74 -21.46 -0.05 -20.81
CA THR A 74 -22.25 -0.23 -19.58
C THR A 74 -21.36 -0.62 -18.40
N ALA A 75 -20.40 -1.52 -18.60
CA ALA A 75 -19.45 -1.92 -17.58
C ALA A 75 -18.57 -0.75 -17.11
N ASP A 76 -18.11 0.10 -18.03
CA ASP A 76 -17.33 1.30 -17.70
C ASP A 76 -18.12 2.29 -16.85
N ASP A 77 -19.41 2.48 -17.14
CA ASP A 77 -20.26 3.37 -16.36
C ASP A 77 -20.55 2.81 -14.96
N ASN A 78 -20.78 1.50 -14.85
CA ASN A 78 -20.91 0.83 -13.55
C ASN A 78 -19.64 0.99 -12.70
N LEU A 79 -18.46 0.82 -13.30
CA LEU A 79 -17.18 1.00 -12.60
C LEU A 79 -16.98 2.45 -12.11
N LYS A 80 -17.37 3.46 -12.90
CA LYS A 80 -17.34 4.87 -12.45
C LYS A 80 -18.24 5.09 -11.25
N ILE A 81 -19.44 4.53 -11.29
CA ILE A 81 -20.43 4.64 -10.22
C ILE A 81 -19.88 3.99 -8.93
N GLU A 82 -19.42 2.74 -9.01
CA GLU A 82 -18.84 2.01 -7.88
C GLU A 82 -17.65 2.76 -7.28
N ARG A 83 -16.75 3.27 -8.12
CA ARG A 83 -15.62 4.11 -7.67
C ARG A 83 -16.09 5.36 -6.94
N SER A 84 -17.19 5.99 -7.38
CA SER A 84 -17.75 7.16 -6.70
C SER A 84 -18.27 6.83 -5.29
N TYR A 85 -18.89 5.65 -5.12
CA TYR A 85 -19.36 5.18 -3.81
C TYR A 85 -18.20 4.85 -2.89
N PHE A 86 -17.22 4.11 -3.40
CA PHE A 86 -16.03 3.74 -2.64
C PHE A 86 -15.24 4.98 -2.16
N ASN A 87 -15.09 5.99 -3.02
CA ASN A 87 -14.43 7.24 -2.64
C ASN A 87 -15.18 8.00 -1.54
N LYS A 88 -16.53 8.03 -1.58
CA LYS A 88 -17.32 8.67 -0.51
C LYS A 88 -17.11 7.98 0.84
N GLU A 89 -17.07 6.65 0.85
CA GLU A 89 -16.85 5.87 2.07
C GLU A 89 -15.42 6.01 2.60
N LYS A 90 -14.43 5.96 1.70
CA LYS A 90 -13.04 6.23 2.02
C LYS A 90 -12.86 7.61 2.67
N ASN A 91 -13.43 8.66 2.09
CA ASN A 91 -13.32 10.01 2.65
C ASN A 91 -13.90 10.11 4.07
N LYS A 92 -15.06 9.50 4.33
CA LYS A 92 -15.65 9.45 5.68
C LYS A 92 -14.75 8.74 6.70
N LEU A 93 -14.11 7.64 6.28
CA LEU A 93 -13.17 6.91 7.13
C LEU A 93 -11.90 7.73 7.41
N GLU A 94 -11.36 8.41 6.39
CA GLU A 94 -10.20 9.29 6.53
C GLU A 94 -10.49 10.47 7.49
N GLU A 95 -11.65 11.10 7.37
CA GLU A 95 -12.09 12.17 8.29
C GLU A 95 -12.18 11.68 9.74
N SER A 96 -12.76 10.50 9.95
CA SER A 96 -12.86 9.88 11.28
C SER A 96 -11.49 9.54 11.87
N ALA A 97 -10.59 8.96 11.05
CA ALA A 97 -9.23 8.62 11.47
C ALA A 97 -8.42 9.87 11.87
N VAL A 98 -8.54 10.95 11.10
CA VAL A 98 -7.90 12.25 11.42
C VAL A 98 -8.46 12.81 12.73
N ALA A 99 -9.78 12.84 12.89
CA ALA A 99 -10.40 13.33 14.12
C ALA A 99 -9.97 12.51 15.36
N LEU A 100 -9.88 11.19 15.23
CA LEU A 100 -9.43 10.30 16.31
C LEU A 100 -7.95 10.54 16.64
N SER A 101 -7.09 10.65 15.63
CA SER A 101 -5.66 10.93 15.83
C SER A 101 -5.43 12.25 16.57
N LYS A 102 -6.20 13.30 16.23
CA LYS A 102 -6.15 14.59 16.91
C LYS A 102 -6.53 14.46 18.38
N LYS A 103 -7.66 13.82 18.69
CA LYS A 103 -8.09 13.58 20.08
C LYS A 103 -7.04 12.81 20.88
N LEU A 104 -6.40 11.81 20.27
CA LEU A 104 -5.35 11.04 20.91
C LEU A 104 -4.15 11.94 21.26
N THR A 105 -3.71 12.80 20.33
CA THR A 105 -2.60 13.73 20.61
C THR A 105 -2.94 14.69 21.75
N GLU A 106 -4.13 15.29 21.75
CA GLU A 106 -4.59 16.20 22.81
C GLU A 106 -4.60 15.52 24.19
N GLU A 107 -5.15 14.30 24.27
CA GLU A 107 -5.20 13.53 25.52
C GLU A 107 -3.80 13.13 26.01
N THR A 108 -2.90 12.75 25.10
CA THR A 108 -1.52 12.39 25.47
C THR A 108 -0.74 13.58 26.04
N GLU A 109 -0.90 14.77 25.46
CA GLU A 109 -0.26 15.99 25.96
C GLU A 109 -0.85 16.44 27.30
N ALA A 110 -2.17 16.35 27.46
CA ALA A 110 -2.84 16.59 28.75
C ALA A 110 -2.30 15.64 29.83
N ARG A 111 -2.19 14.34 29.53
CA ARG A 111 -1.67 13.33 30.45
C ARG A 111 -0.19 13.56 30.81
N LYS A 112 0.66 13.92 29.83
CA LYS A 112 2.07 14.28 30.08
C LYS A 112 2.16 15.48 31.03
N LYS A 113 1.36 16.51 30.81
CA LYS A 113 1.31 17.70 31.67
C LYS A 113 0.94 17.33 33.10
N ILE A 114 -0.14 16.58 33.30
CA ILE A 114 -0.58 16.12 34.63
C ILE A 114 0.51 15.27 35.31
N LEU A 115 1.13 14.34 34.58
CA LEU A 115 2.20 13.50 35.11
C LEU A 115 3.42 14.33 35.54
N SER A 116 3.82 15.31 34.73
CA SER A 116 4.93 16.20 35.07
C SER A 116 4.64 17.03 36.33
N GLN A 117 3.41 17.53 36.47
CA GLN A 117 2.96 18.27 37.64
C GLN A 117 2.94 17.40 38.89
N LYS A 118 2.40 16.17 38.80
CA LYS A 118 2.41 15.20 39.90
C LYS A 118 3.83 14.88 40.35
N LYS A 119 4.73 14.56 39.40
CA LYS A 119 6.13 14.25 39.71
C LYS A 119 6.84 15.43 40.38
N SER A 120 6.62 16.66 39.90
CA SER A 120 7.13 17.88 40.56
C SER A 120 6.57 18.05 41.97
N GLY A 121 5.29 17.75 42.18
CA GLY A 121 4.64 17.81 43.49
C GLY A 121 5.23 16.81 44.48
N GLU A 122 5.40 15.56 44.07
CA GLU A 122 6.00 14.50 44.87
C GLU A 122 7.43 14.85 45.30
N VAL A 123 8.26 15.35 44.38
CA VAL A 123 9.63 15.80 44.69
C VAL A 123 9.61 16.94 45.72
N ARG A 124 8.71 17.92 45.54
CA ARG A 124 8.61 19.06 46.45
C ARG A 124 8.14 18.66 47.84
N LEU A 125 7.16 17.75 47.92
CA LEU A 125 6.68 17.20 49.19
C LEU A 125 7.78 16.40 49.90
N GLY A 126 8.60 15.63 49.15
CA GLY A 126 9.77 14.95 49.70
C GLY A 126 10.75 15.90 50.38
N HIS A 127 11.14 16.99 49.69
CA HIS A 127 12.03 18.00 50.27
C HIS A 127 11.42 18.74 51.47
N ILE A 128 10.10 18.91 51.51
CA ILE A 128 9.41 19.51 52.67
C ILE A 128 9.42 18.54 53.85
N ALA A 129 9.13 17.25 53.61
CA ALA A 129 9.17 16.21 54.63
C ALA A 129 10.57 16.06 55.24
N GLU A 130 11.63 16.15 54.42
CA GLU A 130 13.02 16.15 54.90
C GLU A 130 13.31 17.29 55.87
N LYS A 131 12.77 18.49 55.64
CA LYS A 131 12.95 19.65 56.53
C LYS A 131 12.09 19.60 57.80
N LEU A 132 10.99 18.87 57.75
CA LEU A 132 10.09 18.68 58.89
C LEU A 132 10.42 17.39 59.67
N ALA A 133 11.49 16.68 59.28
CA ALA A 133 11.87 15.41 59.86
C ALA A 133 12.02 15.43 61.38
N PRO A 134 12.57 16.49 62.02
CA PRO A 134 12.67 16.55 63.49
C PRO A 134 11.31 16.52 64.20
N PHE A 135 10.21 16.81 63.50
CA PHE A 135 8.86 16.78 64.08
C PHE A 135 8.12 15.46 63.79
N LEU A 136 8.77 14.48 63.15
CA LEU A 136 8.19 13.17 62.87
C LEU A 136 8.44 12.21 64.03
N GLU A 137 7.50 11.29 64.27
CA GLU A 137 7.56 10.32 65.38
C GLU A 137 8.81 9.41 65.32
N ASP A 138 9.33 9.15 64.11
CA ASP A 138 10.50 8.28 63.89
C ASP A 138 11.85 9.01 64.10
N PHE A 139 11.85 10.31 64.41
CA PHE A 139 13.07 11.05 64.68
C PHE A 139 13.56 10.74 66.10
N THR A 140 14.66 9.99 66.19
CA THR A 140 15.15 9.40 67.45
C THR A 140 15.89 10.37 68.37
N TYR A 141 16.18 11.58 67.91
CA TYR A 141 16.97 12.58 68.65
C TYR A 141 16.11 13.75 69.12
N ASN A 142 16.62 14.54 70.08
CA ASN A 142 15.90 15.74 70.49
C ASN A 142 15.87 16.76 69.33
N PRO A 143 14.68 17.19 68.86
CA PRO A 143 14.55 18.15 67.77
C PRO A 143 15.23 19.50 68.06
N GLU A 144 15.33 19.90 69.34
CA GLU A 144 15.99 21.15 69.76
C GLU A 144 17.52 21.10 69.56
N ASN A 145 18.10 19.90 69.58
CA ASN A 145 19.52 19.65 69.41
C ASN A 145 19.91 19.45 67.93
N ALA A 146 18.91 19.36 67.04
CA ALA A 146 19.10 19.10 65.62
C ALA A 146 19.19 20.40 64.80
N ILE A 147 20.37 20.69 64.26
CA ILE A 147 20.60 21.86 63.39
C ILE A 147 20.51 21.42 61.93
N PHE A 148 19.58 22.03 61.19
CA PHE A 148 19.45 21.82 59.75
C PHE A 148 20.57 22.53 58.98
N LEU A 149 21.31 21.77 58.16
CA LEU A 149 22.35 22.24 57.25
C LEU A 149 21.94 22.20 55.78
N GLY A 150 21.16 21.19 55.36
CA GLY A 150 20.78 20.96 53.96
C GLY A 150 21.82 20.20 53.13
N GLN A 151 22.05 20.52 51.86
CA GLN A 151 23.01 19.73 51.06
C GLN A 151 24.48 20.04 51.42
N PRO A 152 25.33 19.01 51.64
CA PRO A 152 25.14 17.60 51.28
C PRO A 152 24.64 16.66 52.40
N ILE A 153 24.42 17.13 53.64
CA ILE A 153 23.92 16.36 54.79
C ILE A 153 22.86 17.18 55.53
N ASP A 154 21.65 16.66 55.67
CA ASP A 154 20.50 17.45 56.13
C ASP A 154 20.63 18.04 57.54
N TYR A 155 21.08 17.26 58.53
CA TYR A 155 21.13 17.67 59.93
C TYR A 155 22.47 17.32 60.60
N VAL A 156 22.84 18.13 61.58
CA VAL A 156 23.80 17.76 62.63
C VAL A 156 23.11 17.88 63.98
N VAL A 157 23.12 16.79 64.74
CA VAL A 157 22.56 16.72 66.08
C VAL A 157 23.69 16.78 67.09
N PHE A 158 23.56 17.65 68.09
CA PHE A 158 24.51 17.80 69.18
C PHE A 158 23.93 17.21 70.46
N GLU A 159 24.27 15.97 70.77
CA GLU A 159 23.90 15.33 72.03
C GLU A 159 25.00 15.54 73.09
N ASP A 160 24.76 15.13 74.33
CA ASP A 160 25.68 15.37 75.45
C ASP A 160 27.04 14.66 75.27
N ASP A 161 27.07 13.52 74.57
CA ASP A 161 28.25 12.66 74.39
C ASP A 161 28.68 12.46 72.93
N GLU A 162 27.86 12.85 71.95
CA GLU A 162 28.16 12.67 70.53
C GLU A 162 27.64 13.79 69.61
N VAL A 163 28.27 13.91 68.45
CA VAL A 163 27.81 14.77 67.34
C VAL A 163 27.41 13.87 66.18
N VAL A 164 26.11 13.83 65.86
CA VAL A 164 25.54 12.92 64.86
C VAL A 164 25.23 13.67 63.57
N PHE A 165 25.78 13.20 62.45
CA PHE A 165 25.41 13.67 61.12
C PHE A 165 24.26 12.83 60.58
N THR A 166 23.11 13.47 60.35
CA THR A 166 21.87 12.78 59.96
C THR A 166 21.42 13.24 58.59
N GLU A 167 21.22 12.28 57.69
CA GLU A 167 20.61 12.51 56.37
C GLU A 167 19.22 11.88 56.38
N ILE A 168 18.21 12.66 56.01
CA ILE A 168 16.83 12.19 55.96
C ILE A 168 16.49 11.77 54.54
N LYS A 169 15.82 10.63 54.39
CA LYS A 169 15.33 10.16 53.10
C LYS A 169 13.85 9.86 53.18
N SER A 170 13.09 10.42 52.26
CA SER A 170 11.66 10.13 52.11
C SER A 170 11.44 8.93 51.18
N GLY A 171 10.56 8.01 51.58
CA GLY A 171 10.12 6.87 50.75
C GLY A 171 11.25 5.91 50.36
N LYS A 172 11.49 5.76 49.05
CA LYS A 172 12.53 4.86 48.50
C LYS A 172 13.85 5.58 48.15
N ALA A 173 13.98 6.85 48.55
CA ALA A 173 15.14 7.66 48.20
C ALA A 173 16.43 7.05 48.77
N GLN A 174 17.47 7.02 47.94
CA GLN A 174 18.79 6.48 48.29
C GLN A 174 19.78 7.61 48.52
N LEU A 175 20.84 7.35 49.29
CA LEU A 175 21.95 8.30 49.46
C LEU A 175 22.56 8.64 48.08
N SER A 176 22.87 9.91 47.86
CA SER A 176 23.63 10.34 46.68
C SER A 176 25.09 9.84 46.75
N THR A 177 25.82 9.89 45.64
CA THR A 177 27.25 9.52 45.63
C THR A 177 28.07 10.38 46.61
N LYS A 178 27.76 11.68 46.71
CA LYS A 178 28.41 12.60 47.64
C LYS A 178 28.07 12.26 49.10
N GLN A 179 26.80 11.96 49.39
CA GLN A 179 26.35 11.54 50.72
C GLN A 179 26.99 10.21 51.15
N ARG A 180 27.04 9.21 50.26
CA ARG A 180 27.75 7.95 50.53
C ARG A 180 29.23 8.16 50.81
N HIS A 181 29.86 9.10 50.11
CA HIS A 181 31.27 9.43 50.35
C HIS A 181 31.46 10.08 51.72
N ILE A 182 30.61 11.04 52.09
CA ILE A 182 30.64 11.68 53.42
C ILE A 182 30.39 10.66 54.53
N LYS A 183 29.38 9.80 54.37
CA LYS A 183 29.12 8.70 55.30
C LYS A 183 30.37 7.85 55.55
N LYS A 184 31.06 7.45 54.49
CA LYS A 184 32.32 6.69 54.61
C LYS A 184 33.43 7.48 55.31
N LEU A 185 33.56 8.79 55.08
CA LEU A 185 34.55 9.60 55.78
C LEU A 185 34.27 9.64 57.28
N ILE A 186 33.00 9.78 57.66
CA ILE A 186 32.58 9.77 59.08
C ILE A 186 32.83 8.40 59.69
N GLU A 187 32.40 7.31 59.05
CA GLU A 187 32.61 5.92 59.51
C GLU A 187 34.10 5.57 59.65
N ASN A 188 34.96 6.15 58.82
CA ASN A 188 36.42 5.97 58.89
C ASN A 188 37.11 6.95 59.84
N ASN A 189 36.37 7.68 60.70
CA ASN A 189 36.88 8.69 61.63
C ASN A 189 37.71 9.81 60.97
N CYS A 190 37.43 10.10 59.69
CA CYS A 190 38.07 11.19 58.95
C CYS A 190 37.38 12.54 59.19
N VAL A 191 37.14 12.86 60.47
CA VAL A 191 36.48 14.10 60.92
C VAL A 191 37.45 14.83 61.84
N SER A 192 37.67 16.13 61.59
CA SER A 192 38.65 16.94 62.34
C SER A 192 38.06 18.29 62.74
N TRP A 193 38.32 18.70 63.98
CA TRP A 193 37.98 20.04 64.47
C TRP A 193 39.01 21.08 64.01
N LYS A 194 38.56 22.25 63.55
CA LYS A 194 39.44 23.38 63.22
C LYS A 194 38.81 24.71 63.61
N THR A 195 39.51 25.49 64.42
CA THR A 195 39.12 26.86 64.77
C THR A 195 39.86 27.86 63.88
N ILE A 196 39.14 28.71 63.16
CA ILE A 196 39.70 29.83 62.39
C ILE A 196 39.18 31.12 63.02
N ARG A 197 40.07 32.03 63.38
CA ARG A 197 39.71 33.38 63.84
C ARG A 197 39.86 34.34 62.67
N ILE A 198 38.86 35.18 62.49
CA ILE A 198 38.85 36.26 61.49
C ILE A 198 38.90 37.54 62.32
N ASP A 199 39.96 38.33 62.14
CA ASP A 199 40.14 39.63 62.77
C ASP A 199 39.41 40.73 61.98
#